data_AF-A0A1A9AIG0-F1
#
_entry.id   AF-A0A1A9AIG0-F1
#
_cell.length_a   1.000
_cell.length_b   1.000
_cell.length_c   1.000
_cell.angle_alpha   90.00
_cell.angle_beta   90.00
_cell.angle_gamma   90.00
#
_symmetry.space_group_name_H-M   'P 1'
#
loop_
_entity.id
_entity.type
_entity.pdbx_description
1 polymer ?
#
loop_
_entity_poly.entity_id
_entity_poly.type
_entity_poly.pdbx_seq_one_letter_code
_entity_poly.pdbx_strand_id
1 'polypeptide(L)'
;MPSNEEDDRYDTFEEYTYNYNMLETIYRSIDSTDFNEFSSNAVNESMENGRYIIKDCITLKKYLTHFGSIDSCGSKNCCAYINYKLNKNDRDYNIPGKSSFSIYNTYINTDNFLNKKNICETKIKYISSGNYEKISELYNLYYLFHQFNSYKDYGLSQCSLARNCAERYNVIVGKYQATEDIKFCNVLEDFKKRFQRDDWISQNKCSNISSNLLQLGNSCVQLQEKTAKTGASLEPQEKASGTGKSFEESSDPVEGETTLEITEQHPVSPSSLGSTLPITLFSSGIGTLLILLSFYKFTALGQFLRLSTQKFKGIPKNIDGEDYEMQQHTYGYDKENSEYNEYNISYNSL
;
A
#
# COMPACT_ATOMS: atom_id res chain seq x y z
N MET A 1 -2.45 -18.80 32.21
CA MET A 1 -1.68 -19.10 30.97
C MET A 1 -1.45 -17.77 30.29
N PRO A 2 -0.20 -17.35 30.05
CA PRO A 2 0.05 -16.11 29.33
C PRO A 2 -0.38 -16.31 27.89
N SER A 3 -1.18 -15.39 27.36
CA SER A 3 -1.51 -15.30 25.95
C SER A 3 -0.21 -15.18 25.15
N ASN A 4 0.00 -16.08 24.19
CA ASN A 4 0.95 -15.87 23.10
C ASN A 4 0.46 -14.66 22.29
N GLU A 5 0.76 -13.44 22.75
CA GLU A 5 0.79 -12.24 21.91
C GLU A 5 2.00 -12.41 20.98
N GLU A 6 1.82 -13.26 19.96
CA GLU A 6 2.71 -13.30 18.81
C GLU A 6 2.69 -11.91 18.16
N ASP A 7 3.86 -11.44 17.75
CA ASP A 7 4.21 -10.09 17.29
C ASP A 7 3.35 -9.59 16.10
N ASP A 8 2.08 -9.29 16.35
CA ASP A 8 1.16 -8.64 15.42
C ASP A 8 1.50 -7.14 15.43
N ARG A 9 2.61 -6.78 14.80
CA ARG A 9 2.96 -5.39 14.49
C ARG A 9 2.34 -4.98 13.15
N TYR A 10 1.96 -3.71 13.05
CA TYR A 10 1.52 -3.11 11.80
C TYR A 10 2.72 -2.87 10.86
N ASP A 11 2.49 -2.99 9.55
CA ASP A 11 3.48 -2.60 8.54
C ASP A 11 3.75 -1.10 8.60
N THR A 12 4.99 -0.70 8.36
CA THR A 12 5.29 0.68 7.98
C THR A 12 4.85 0.93 6.52
N PHE A 13 4.83 2.20 6.10
CA PHE A 13 4.54 2.56 4.72
C PHE A 13 5.52 1.93 3.71
N GLU A 14 6.80 1.83 4.07
CA GLU A 14 7.86 1.25 3.24
C GLU A 14 7.69 -0.26 3.08
N GLU A 15 7.36 -0.96 4.17
CA GLU A 15 7.07 -2.39 4.16
C GLU A 15 5.84 -2.70 3.30
N TYR A 16 4.75 -1.96 3.54
CA TYR A 16 3.55 -2.03 2.70
C TYR A 16 3.89 -1.84 1.22
N THR A 17 4.63 -0.77 0.88
CA THR A 17 4.95 -0.43 -0.51
C THR A 17 5.77 -1.52 -1.17
N TYR A 18 6.78 -2.05 -0.48
CA TYR A 18 7.63 -3.13 -0.98
C TYR A 18 6.80 -4.38 -1.28
N ASN A 19 6.00 -4.81 -0.31
CA ASN A 19 5.18 -6.02 -0.45
C ASN A 19 4.08 -5.86 -1.48
N TYR A 20 3.42 -4.69 -1.54
CA TYR A 20 2.40 -4.38 -2.54
C TYR A 20 2.96 -4.47 -3.96
N ASN A 21 4.07 -3.79 -4.24
CA ASN A 21 4.70 -3.80 -5.56
C ASN A 21 5.13 -5.20 -6.00
N MET A 22 5.72 -5.97 -5.08
CA MET A 22 6.13 -7.34 -5.34
C MET A 22 4.94 -8.24 -5.64
N LEU A 23 3.92 -8.20 -4.77
CA LEU A 23 2.76 -9.08 -4.91
C LEU A 23 1.95 -8.75 -6.16
N GLU A 24 1.78 -7.46 -6.50
CA GLU A 24 1.14 -7.04 -7.75
C GLU A 24 1.91 -7.53 -8.98
N THR A 25 3.24 -7.44 -8.96
CA THR A 25 4.10 -7.98 -10.02
C THR A 25 3.89 -9.49 -10.19
N ILE A 26 3.93 -10.24 -9.09
CA ILE A 26 3.70 -11.69 -9.09
C ILE A 26 2.31 -11.99 -9.64
N TYR A 27 1.28 -11.37 -9.10
CA TYR A 27 -0.11 -11.63 -9.46
C TYR A 27 -0.41 -11.37 -10.95
N ARG A 28 0.24 -10.36 -11.54
CA ARG A 28 0.14 -10.04 -12.97
C ARG A 28 0.92 -11.00 -13.86
N SER A 29 2.01 -11.56 -13.35
CA SER A 29 2.82 -12.54 -14.09
C SER A 29 2.18 -13.93 -14.17
N ILE A 30 1.12 -14.19 -13.39
CA ILE A 30 0.46 -15.51 -13.39
C ILE A 30 -0.22 -15.77 -14.72
N ASP A 31 0.19 -16.85 -15.38
CA ASP A 31 -0.30 -17.29 -16.69
C ASP A 31 -0.84 -18.73 -16.67
N SER A 32 -1.22 -19.26 -17.84
CA SER A 32 -1.76 -20.62 -17.97
C SER A 32 -0.80 -21.73 -17.53
N THR A 33 0.50 -21.52 -17.64
CA THR A 33 1.52 -22.48 -17.22
C THR A 33 1.45 -22.68 -15.72
N ASP A 34 1.30 -21.58 -14.97
CA ASP A 34 1.16 -21.64 -13.51
C ASP A 34 -0.10 -22.41 -13.07
N PHE A 35 -1.21 -22.26 -13.79
CA PHE A 35 -2.43 -23.03 -13.52
C PHE A 35 -2.25 -24.52 -13.84
N ASN A 36 -1.54 -24.85 -14.92
CA ASN A 36 -1.27 -26.23 -15.32
C ASN A 36 -0.31 -26.93 -14.35
N GLU A 37 0.66 -26.20 -13.80
CA GLU A 37 1.61 -26.71 -12.80
C GLU A 37 1.03 -26.74 -11.38
N PHE A 38 -0.09 -26.05 -11.15
CA PHE A 38 -0.74 -26.03 -9.85
C PHE A 38 -1.28 -27.42 -9.49
N SER A 39 -0.85 -27.93 -8.34
CA SER A 39 -1.30 -29.20 -7.80
C SER A 39 -1.69 -29.02 -6.34
N SER A 40 -2.97 -29.26 -6.04
CA SER A 40 -3.52 -29.30 -4.69
C SER A 40 -4.79 -30.13 -4.68
N ASN A 41 -5.00 -30.90 -3.61
CA ASN A 41 -6.26 -31.60 -3.38
C ASN A 41 -7.32 -30.73 -2.68
N ALA A 42 -6.93 -29.54 -2.19
CA ALA A 42 -7.81 -28.66 -1.43
C ALA A 42 -8.70 -27.76 -2.29
N VAL A 43 -8.33 -27.53 -3.55
CA VAL A 43 -9.06 -26.65 -4.47
C VAL A 43 -8.90 -27.09 -5.93
N ASN A 44 -9.96 -26.91 -6.71
CA ASN A 44 -9.96 -27.10 -8.15
C ASN A 44 -10.81 -26.01 -8.85
N GLU A 45 -10.67 -25.86 -10.16
CA GLU A 45 -11.34 -24.80 -10.92
C GLU A 45 -12.88 -24.91 -10.95
N SER A 46 -13.45 -26.09 -10.70
CA SER A 46 -14.90 -26.30 -10.69
C SER A 46 -15.58 -25.83 -9.41
N MET A 47 -14.81 -25.59 -8.34
CA MET A 47 -15.32 -25.04 -7.10
C MET A 47 -15.78 -23.59 -7.28
N GLU A 48 -16.74 -23.16 -6.48
CA GLU A 48 -17.11 -21.75 -6.38
C GLU A 48 -15.87 -20.91 -6.05
N ASN A 49 -15.60 -19.88 -6.88
CA ASN A 49 -14.38 -19.07 -6.82
C ASN A 49 -13.06 -19.87 -6.94
N GLY A 50 -13.10 -21.14 -7.34
CA GLY A 50 -11.97 -22.06 -7.35
C GLY A 50 -10.78 -21.53 -8.13
N ARG A 51 -11.00 -20.96 -9.32
CA ARG A 51 -9.93 -20.32 -10.11
C ARG A 51 -9.28 -19.13 -9.38
N TYR A 52 -10.06 -18.31 -8.65
CA TYR A 52 -9.50 -17.19 -7.89
C TYR A 52 -8.69 -17.68 -6.70
N ILE A 53 -9.20 -18.68 -5.97
CA ILE A 53 -8.51 -19.31 -4.84
C ILE A 53 -7.23 -20.01 -5.31
N ILE A 54 -7.23 -20.69 -6.45
CA ILE A 54 -6.02 -21.26 -7.07
C ILE A 54 -5.02 -20.14 -7.36
N LYS A 55 -5.46 -19.03 -7.95
CA LYS A 55 -4.59 -17.89 -8.23
C LYS A 55 -3.98 -17.29 -6.96
N ASP A 56 -4.74 -17.24 -5.87
CA ASP A 56 -4.26 -16.84 -4.55
C ASP A 56 -3.19 -17.79 -4.02
N CYS A 57 -3.40 -19.11 -4.11
CA CYS A 57 -2.41 -20.12 -3.72
C CYS A 57 -1.12 -20.01 -4.54
N ILE A 58 -1.21 -19.86 -5.86
CA ILE A 58 -0.04 -19.64 -6.74
C ILE A 58 0.70 -18.36 -6.32
N THR A 59 -0.05 -17.28 -6.09
CA THR A 59 0.52 -15.99 -5.66
C THR A 59 1.25 -16.14 -4.32
N LEU A 60 0.62 -16.79 -3.34
CA LEU A 60 1.19 -17.09 -2.03
C LEU A 60 2.50 -17.87 -2.16
N LYS A 61 2.51 -18.95 -2.96
CA LYS A 61 3.71 -19.77 -3.17
C LYS A 61 4.85 -18.95 -3.78
N LYS A 62 4.59 -18.24 -4.87
CA LYS A 62 5.61 -17.40 -5.54
C LYS A 62 6.14 -16.31 -4.62
N TYR A 63 5.26 -15.67 -3.85
CA TYR A 63 5.62 -14.61 -2.91
C TYR A 63 6.50 -15.12 -1.77
N LEU A 64 6.14 -16.23 -1.11
CA LEU A 64 6.97 -16.81 -0.05
C LEU A 64 8.28 -17.39 -0.59
N THR A 65 8.28 -17.89 -1.83
CA THR A 65 9.49 -18.34 -2.53
C THR A 65 10.47 -17.19 -2.75
N HIS A 66 9.98 -16.01 -3.13
CA HIS A 66 10.81 -14.80 -3.31
C HIS A 66 11.58 -14.44 -2.03
N PHE A 67 10.94 -14.54 -0.86
CA PHE A 67 11.63 -14.29 0.41
C PHE A 67 12.61 -15.41 0.77
N GLY A 68 12.24 -16.67 0.54
CA GLY A 68 13.12 -17.83 0.67
C GLY A 68 13.53 -18.24 2.09
N SER A 69 13.35 -17.36 3.08
CA SER A 69 13.61 -17.61 4.51
C SER A 69 12.70 -16.79 5.43
N ILE A 70 12.60 -17.23 6.70
CA ILE A 70 11.85 -16.55 7.76
C ILE A 70 12.42 -15.15 8.02
N ASP A 71 13.75 -15.01 8.11
CA ASP A 71 14.41 -13.72 8.40
C ASP A 71 14.19 -12.69 7.28
N SER A 72 14.33 -13.13 6.02
CA SER A 72 14.10 -12.28 4.84
C SER A 72 12.66 -11.76 4.84
N CYS A 73 11.70 -12.65 5.05
CA CYS A 73 10.29 -12.29 5.18
C CYS A 73 10.02 -11.36 6.38
N GLY A 74 10.58 -11.69 7.55
CA GLY A 74 10.39 -10.95 8.80
C GLY A 74 10.90 -9.51 8.71
N SER A 75 12.02 -9.31 8.01
CA SER A 75 12.61 -7.97 7.77
C SER A 75 11.70 -7.03 6.96
N LYS A 76 10.68 -7.56 6.29
CA LYS A 76 9.68 -6.82 5.50
C LYS A 76 8.26 -7.03 6.00
N ASN A 77 8.09 -7.68 7.16
CA ASN A 77 6.79 -8.10 7.69
C ASN A 77 5.91 -8.85 6.67
N CYS A 78 6.53 -9.67 5.81
CA CYS A 78 5.86 -10.23 4.64
C CYS A 78 4.62 -11.08 5.00
N CYS A 79 4.67 -11.78 6.13
CA CYS A 79 3.57 -12.60 6.62
C CYS A 79 2.32 -11.78 6.98
N ALA A 80 2.49 -10.61 7.61
CA ALA A 80 1.36 -9.75 7.94
C ALA A 80 0.67 -9.25 6.66
N TYR A 81 1.48 -8.81 5.68
CA TYR A 81 0.97 -8.33 4.41
C TYR A 81 0.22 -9.40 3.61
N ILE A 82 0.82 -10.59 3.41
CA ILE A 82 0.16 -11.66 2.65
C ILE A 82 -1.07 -12.19 3.37
N ASN A 83 -1.05 -12.26 4.71
CA ASN A 83 -2.23 -12.64 5.48
C ASN A 83 -3.36 -11.61 5.33
N TYR A 84 -3.05 -10.32 5.34
CA TYR A 84 -4.02 -9.26 5.02
C TYR A 84 -4.60 -9.45 3.62
N LYS A 85 -3.76 -9.69 2.61
CA LYS A 85 -4.21 -9.84 1.23
C LYS A 85 -5.15 -11.03 1.06
N LEU A 86 -4.83 -12.18 1.64
CA LEU A 86 -5.69 -13.36 1.63
C LEU A 86 -7.02 -13.08 2.34
N ASN A 87 -6.99 -12.36 3.47
CA ASN A 87 -8.22 -11.93 4.16
C ASN A 87 -9.09 -10.99 3.34
N LYS A 88 -8.48 -10.10 2.56
CA LYS A 88 -9.20 -9.22 1.63
C LYS A 88 -9.88 -10.03 0.53
N ASN A 89 -9.12 -10.91 -0.13
CA ASN A 89 -9.62 -11.73 -1.21
C ASN A 89 -10.76 -12.66 -0.73
N ASP A 90 -10.60 -13.31 0.42
CA ASP A 90 -11.62 -14.18 1.02
C ASP A 90 -12.96 -13.46 1.24
N ARG A 91 -12.91 -12.18 1.62
CA ARG A 91 -14.10 -11.32 1.78
C ARG A 91 -14.68 -10.87 0.45
N ASP A 92 -13.83 -10.58 -0.54
CA ASP A 92 -14.26 -10.17 -1.87
C ASP A 92 -14.96 -11.32 -2.62
N TYR A 93 -14.65 -12.58 -2.29
CA TYR A 93 -15.35 -13.75 -2.81
C TYR A 93 -16.77 -13.90 -2.23
N ASN A 94 -17.07 -13.24 -1.11
CA ASN A 94 -18.38 -13.16 -0.47
C ASN A 94 -19.06 -14.53 -0.28
N ILE A 95 -18.30 -15.58 0.06
CA ILE A 95 -18.83 -16.93 0.24
C ILE A 95 -19.52 -17.00 1.61
N PRO A 96 -20.86 -17.13 1.69
CA PRO A 96 -21.55 -17.08 2.96
C PRO A 96 -21.15 -18.24 3.87
N GLY A 97 -20.64 -17.94 5.06
CA GLY A 97 -20.31 -18.92 6.08
C GLY A 97 -19.12 -19.84 5.77
N LYS A 98 -18.34 -19.57 4.72
CA LYS A 98 -17.15 -20.36 4.37
C LYS A 98 -15.95 -19.45 4.12
N SER A 99 -14.89 -19.68 4.88
CA SER A 99 -13.60 -19.04 4.66
C SER A 99 -12.68 -19.97 3.88
N SER A 100 -11.95 -19.40 2.92
CA SER A 100 -10.95 -20.07 2.08
C SER A 100 -9.66 -20.38 2.86
N PHE A 101 -9.55 -19.97 4.12
CA PHE A 101 -8.36 -20.19 4.95
C PHE A 101 -8.05 -21.67 5.21
N SER A 102 -9.06 -22.55 5.26
CA SER A 102 -8.81 -23.99 5.32
C SER A 102 -8.08 -24.49 4.08
N ILE A 103 -8.40 -23.94 2.91
CA ILE A 103 -7.73 -24.25 1.63
C ILE A 103 -6.30 -23.73 1.66
N TYR A 104 -6.10 -22.46 2.03
CA TYR A 104 -4.75 -21.87 2.10
C TYR A 104 -3.84 -22.65 3.06
N ASN A 105 -4.33 -22.98 4.26
CA ASN A 105 -3.56 -23.75 5.24
C ASN A 105 -3.26 -25.18 4.75
N THR A 106 -4.23 -25.84 4.12
CA THR A 106 -4.00 -27.16 3.52
C THR A 106 -2.94 -27.07 2.42
N TYR A 107 -2.97 -26.03 1.58
CA TYR A 107 -1.98 -25.83 0.53
C TYR A 107 -0.57 -25.59 1.09
N ILE A 108 -0.41 -24.70 2.09
CA ILE A 108 0.87 -24.46 2.77
C ILE A 108 1.44 -25.76 3.34
N ASN A 109 0.59 -26.58 3.97
CA ASN A 109 1.01 -27.82 4.62
C ASN A 109 1.29 -28.97 3.64
N THR A 110 0.75 -28.94 2.42
CA THR A 110 0.93 -30.03 1.44
C THR A 110 1.95 -29.71 0.36
N ASP A 111 2.20 -28.43 0.07
CA ASP A 111 3.24 -28.03 -0.87
C ASP A 111 4.64 -28.28 -0.28
N ASN A 112 5.47 -29.06 -0.98
CA ASN A 112 6.80 -29.47 -0.52
C ASN A 112 7.72 -28.29 -0.18
N PHE A 113 7.63 -27.19 -0.93
CA PHE A 113 8.48 -26.03 -0.68
C PHE A 113 7.98 -25.25 0.54
N LEU A 114 6.69 -24.96 0.58
CA LEU A 114 6.09 -24.17 1.67
C LEU A 114 6.18 -24.89 3.02
N ASN A 115 5.80 -26.17 3.07
CA ASN A 115 5.89 -27.00 4.27
C ASN A 115 7.34 -27.12 4.76
N LYS A 116 8.32 -27.31 3.87
CA LYS A 116 9.71 -27.44 4.32
C LYS A 116 10.28 -26.13 4.87
N LYS A 117 9.83 -25.00 4.34
CA LYS A 117 10.35 -23.67 4.67
C LYS A 117 9.68 -23.05 5.91
N ASN A 118 8.45 -23.46 6.23
CA ASN A 118 7.67 -22.96 7.37
C ASN A 118 7.60 -21.43 7.46
N ILE A 119 7.65 -20.75 6.31
CA ILE A 119 7.50 -19.29 6.26
C ILE A 119 6.02 -18.99 6.48
N CYS A 120 5.73 -18.16 7.49
CA CYS A 120 4.37 -17.76 7.86
C CYS A 120 3.44 -18.89 8.36
N GLU A 121 3.96 -20.07 8.70
CA GLU A 121 3.17 -21.26 9.06
C GLU A 121 2.03 -20.97 10.07
N THR A 122 2.31 -20.20 11.13
CA THR A 122 1.33 -19.81 12.16
C THR A 122 0.64 -18.47 11.88
N LYS A 123 1.13 -17.71 10.89
CA LYS A 123 0.72 -16.31 10.64
C LYS A 123 -0.39 -16.18 9.60
N ILE A 124 -0.62 -17.21 8.77
CA ILE A 124 -1.74 -17.22 7.81
C ILE A 124 -3.01 -17.67 8.52
N LYS A 125 -3.85 -16.70 8.88
CA LYS A 125 -5.08 -16.94 9.65
C LYS A 125 -6.16 -15.93 9.30
N TYR A 126 -7.41 -16.36 9.38
CA TYR A 126 -8.55 -15.45 9.25
C TYR A 126 -8.47 -14.36 10.34
N ILE A 127 -8.50 -13.11 9.93
CA ILE A 127 -8.49 -11.93 10.81
C ILE A 127 -9.96 -11.59 11.10
N SER A 128 -10.32 -11.34 12.35
CA SER A 128 -11.69 -10.90 12.68
C SER A 128 -12.06 -9.58 12.00
N SER A 129 -13.34 -9.35 11.69
CA SER A 129 -13.77 -8.19 10.91
C SER A 129 -13.30 -6.84 11.46
N GLY A 130 -13.32 -6.64 12.79
CA GLY A 130 -12.85 -5.41 13.41
C GLY A 130 -11.34 -5.16 13.24
N ASN A 131 -10.53 -6.21 13.45
CA ASN A 131 -9.08 -6.12 13.25
C ASN A 131 -8.72 -5.94 11.77
N TYR A 132 -9.43 -6.66 10.89
CA TYR A 132 -9.26 -6.53 9.45
C TYR A 132 -9.59 -5.12 8.97
N GLU A 133 -10.70 -4.54 9.43
CA GLU A 133 -11.11 -3.19 9.07
C GLU A 133 -10.01 -2.19 9.43
N LYS A 134 -9.47 -2.27 10.65
CA LYS A 134 -8.39 -1.40 11.10
C LYS A 134 -7.12 -1.50 10.24
N ILE A 135 -6.69 -2.70 9.88
CA ILE A 135 -5.54 -2.91 8.98
C ILE A 135 -5.86 -2.40 7.57
N SER A 136 -7.07 -2.67 7.07
CA SER A 136 -7.52 -2.26 5.74
C SER A 136 -7.54 -0.74 5.59
N GLU A 137 -8.01 -0.03 6.61
CA GLU A 137 -7.97 1.43 6.68
C GLU A 137 -6.55 1.98 6.55
N LEU A 138 -5.59 1.42 7.32
CA LEU A 138 -4.18 1.79 7.25
C LEU A 138 -3.59 1.53 5.85
N TYR A 139 -3.86 0.37 5.27
CA TYR A 139 -3.33 0.02 3.95
C TYR A 139 -3.97 0.82 2.82
N ASN A 140 -5.23 1.26 2.97
CA ASN A 140 -5.86 2.17 2.02
C ASN A 140 -5.23 3.57 2.08
N LEU A 141 -4.90 4.05 3.28
CA LEU A 141 -4.12 5.27 3.46
C LEU A 141 -2.76 5.17 2.76
N TYR A 142 -2.04 4.07 2.98
CA TYR A 142 -0.76 3.80 2.34
C TYR A 142 -0.89 3.67 0.82
N TYR A 143 -1.93 3.01 0.32
CA TYR A 143 -2.21 2.92 -1.11
C TYR A 143 -2.34 4.31 -1.75
N LEU A 144 -3.12 5.22 -1.15
CA LEU A 144 -3.30 6.57 -1.68
C LEU A 144 -1.98 7.32 -1.79
N PHE A 145 -1.14 7.23 -0.75
CA PHE A 145 0.18 7.88 -0.75
C PHE A 145 1.16 7.22 -1.72
N HIS A 146 1.13 5.89 -1.83
CA HIS A 146 1.89 5.14 -2.82
C HIS A 146 1.55 5.57 -4.24
N GLN A 147 0.26 5.67 -4.57
CA GLN A 147 -0.21 6.12 -5.88
C GLN A 147 0.22 7.57 -6.15
N PHE A 148 0.07 8.45 -5.16
CA PHE A 148 0.56 9.84 -5.27
C PHE A 148 2.05 9.89 -5.62
N ASN A 149 2.87 9.12 -4.90
CA ASN A 149 4.30 9.03 -5.17
C ASN A 149 4.60 8.46 -6.56
N SER A 150 3.88 7.41 -6.99
CA SER A 150 4.07 6.84 -8.31
C SER A 150 3.81 7.86 -9.42
N TYR A 151 2.71 8.62 -9.35
CA TYR A 151 2.43 9.66 -10.34
C TYR A 151 3.43 10.82 -10.29
N LYS A 152 3.88 11.18 -9.09
CA LYS A 152 4.92 12.18 -8.88
C LYS A 152 6.22 11.80 -9.57
N ASP A 153 6.61 10.53 -9.54
CA ASP A 153 7.83 10.04 -10.21
C ASP A 153 7.76 10.21 -11.74
N TYR A 154 6.55 10.29 -12.32
CA TYR A 154 6.30 10.63 -13.72
C TYR A 154 6.11 12.14 -13.97
N GLY A 155 6.31 12.99 -12.95
CA GLY A 155 6.10 14.44 -13.03
C GLY A 155 4.62 14.86 -13.08
N LEU A 156 3.69 13.96 -12.78
CA LEU A 156 2.25 14.23 -12.86
C LEU A 156 1.71 14.69 -11.51
N SER A 157 1.04 15.86 -11.50
CA SER A 157 0.44 16.39 -10.29
C SER A 157 -0.89 15.71 -9.96
N GLN A 158 -0.84 14.76 -9.03
CA GLN A 158 -2.03 14.09 -8.48
C GLN A 158 -2.34 14.55 -7.06
N CYS A 159 -2.42 15.86 -6.85
CA CYS A 159 -2.68 16.45 -5.54
C CYS A 159 -4.02 16.05 -4.93
N SER A 160 -4.98 15.59 -5.73
CA SER A 160 -6.21 14.97 -5.24
C SER A 160 -5.93 13.70 -4.43
N LEU A 161 -4.95 12.86 -4.84
CA LEU A 161 -4.56 11.67 -4.08
C LEU A 161 -3.93 12.05 -2.74
N ALA A 162 -3.05 13.05 -2.72
CA ALA A 162 -2.46 13.55 -1.48
C ALA A 162 -3.52 14.15 -0.54
N ARG A 163 -4.51 14.87 -1.08
CA ARG A 163 -5.63 15.41 -0.28
C ARG A 163 -6.47 14.28 0.32
N ASN A 164 -6.90 13.32 -0.50
CA ASN A 164 -7.68 12.17 -0.05
C ASN A 164 -6.91 11.35 1.00
N CYS A 165 -5.58 11.24 0.85
CA CYS A 165 -4.72 10.59 1.81
C CYS A 165 -4.76 11.29 3.18
N ALA A 166 -4.61 12.61 3.20
CA ALA A 166 -4.66 13.39 4.44
C ALA A 166 -6.06 13.39 5.09
N GLU A 167 -7.12 13.48 4.29
CA GLU A 167 -8.50 13.32 4.78
C GLU A 167 -8.72 11.94 5.40
N ARG A 168 -8.25 10.87 4.73
CA ARG A 168 -8.36 9.50 5.23
C ARG A 168 -7.60 9.31 6.53
N TYR A 169 -6.41 9.90 6.66
CA TYR A 169 -5.66 9.89 7.91
C TYR A 169 -6.48 10.48 9.06
N ASN A 170 -7.10 11.63 8.87
CA ASN A 170 -7.91 12.27 9.92
C ASN A 170 -9.14 11.43 10.29
N VAL A 171 -9.77 10.77 9.32
CA VAL A 171 -10.86 9.82 9.57
C VAL A 171 -10.37 8.65 10.44
N ILE A 172 -9.22 8.07 10.11
CA ILE A 172 -8.62 6.96 10.87
C ILE A 172 -8.31 7.41 12.30
N VAL A 173 -7.66 8.56 12.46
CA VAL A 173 -7.33 9.13 13.77
C VAL A 173 -8.60 9.37 14.60
N GLY A 174 -9.64 9.96 14.01
CA GLY A 174 -10.91 10.19 14.70
C GLY A 174 -11.60 8.89 15.10
N LYS A 175 -11.64 7.90 14.20
CA LYS A 175 -12.29 6.59 14.45
C LYS A 175 -11.60 5.80 15.55
N TYR A 176 -10.27 5.83 15.60
CA TYR A 176 -9.48 5.05 16.56
C TYR A 176 -8.92 5.89 17.71
N GLN A 177 -9.48 7.08 17.93
CA GLN A 177 -9.01 8.03 18.95
C GLN A 177 -9.04 7.45 20.37
N ALA A 178 -9.99 6.58 20.71
CA ALA A 178 -10.08 5.98 22.04
C ALA A 178 -9.29 4.66 22.18
N THR A 179 -8.54 4.24 21.17
CA THR A 179 -7.80 2.97 21.24
C THR A 179 -6.52 3.11 22.06
N GLU A 180 -6.27 2.18 22.98
CA GLU A 180 -4.99 2.07 23.72
C GLU A 180 -3.90 1.34 22.89
N ASP A 181 -4.09 1.24 21.57
CA ASP A 181 -3.18 0.52 20.67
C ASP A 181 -2.00 1.41 20.27
N ILE A 182 -0.99 1.40 21.13
CA ILE A 182 0.23 2.19 20.92
C ILE A 182 0.98 1.80 19.65
N LYS A 183 0.94 0.52 19.24
CA LYS A 183 1.59 0.05 18.02
C LYS A 183 0.95 0.72 16.79
N PHE A 184 -0.37 0.82 16.78
CA PHE A 184 -1.11 1.52 15.73
C PHE A 184 -0.83 3.03 15.73
N CYS A 185 -0.80 3.67 16.91
CA CYS A 185 -0.46 5.08 17.03
C CYS A 185 0.95 5.39 16.47
N ASN A 186 1.92 4.51 16.74
CA ASN A 186 3.29 4.69 16.27
C ASN A 186 3.38 4.67 14.73
N VAL A 187 2.73 3.70 14.06
CA VAL A 187 2.76 3.63 12.60
C VAL A 187 2.02 4.79 11.92
N LEU A 188 0.98 5.35 12.57
CA LEU A 188 0.31 6.56 12.08
C LEU A 188 1.20 7.80 12.21
N GLU A 189 1.89 7.94 13.33
CA GLU A 189 2.80 9.07 13.55
C GLU A 189 4.01 9.01 12.60
N ASP A 190 4.57 7.82 12.38
CA ASP A 190 5.65 7.63 11.41
C ASP A 190 5.19 7.94 9.99
N PHE A 191 3.98 7.50 9.63
CA PHE A 191 3.36 7.87 8.36
C PHE A 191 3.16 9.38 8.23
N LYS A 192 2.65 10.06 9.27
CA LYS A 192 2.47 11.52 9.27
C LYS A 192 3.78 12.24 8.99
N LYS A 193 4.87 11.87 9.69
CA LYS A 193 6.21 12.43 9.46
C LYS A 193 6.68 12.20 8.02
N ARG A 194 6.44 10.99 7.49
CA ARG A 194 6.80 10.64 6.10
C ARG A 194 6.02 11.49 5.09
N PHE A 195 4.72 11.66 5.29
CA PHE A 195 3.87 12.47 4.42
C PHE A 195 4.29 13.95 4.45
N GLN A 196 4.53 14.51 5.63
CA GLN A 196 4.91 15.92 5.79
C GLN A 196 6.30 16.24 5.24
N ARG A 197 7.22 15.27 5.23
CA ARG A 197 8.57 15.42 4.66
C ARG A 197 8.58 15.34 3.13
N ASP A 198 7.52 14.84 2.50
CA ASP A 198 7.45 14.75 1.04
C ASP A 198 7.66 16.13 0.39
N ASP A 199 8.56 16.23 -0.60
CA ASP A 199 8.93 17.52 -1.20
C ASP A 199 7.75 18.26 -1.83
N TRP A 200 6.76 17.55 -2.38
CA TRP A 200 5.60 18.20 -2.97
C TRP A 200 4.65 18.74 -1.90
N ILE A 201 4.63 18.10 -0.75
CA ILE A 201 3.83 18.51 0.40
C ILE A 201 4.53 19.64 1.15
N SER A 202 5.80 19.47 1.51
CA SER A 202 6.60 20.44 2.29
C SER A 202 6.83 21.75 1.53
N GLN A 203 6.99 21.70 0.21
CA GLN A 203 7.11 22.88 -0.65
C GLN A 203 5.75 23.44 -1.09
N ASN A 204 4.64 22.89 -0.58
CA ASN A 204 3.28 23.32 -0.90
C ASN A 204 2.98 23.35 -2.41
N LYS A 205 3.53 22.40 -3.17
CA LYS A 205 3.23 22.23 -4.62
C LYS A 205 1.79 21.78 -4.85
N CYS A 206 1.19 21.16 -3.84
CA CYS A 206 -0.24 20.88 -3.81
C CYS A 206 -0.97 21.97 -3.03
N SER A 207 -1.54 22.94 -3.74
CA SER A 207 -2.41 23.97 -3.14
C SER A 207 -3.50 23.32 -2.29
N ASN A 208 -3.73 23.87 -1.10
CA ASN A 208 -4.73 23.42 -0.11
C ASN A 208 -4.39 22.10 0.62
N ILE A 209 -3.13 21.66 0.63
CA ILE A 209 -2.65 20.64 1.57
C ILE A 209 -1.67 21.34 2.53
N SER A 210 -2.21 21.98 3.58
CA SER A 210 -1.34 22.57 4.60
C SER A 210 -0.71 21.47 5.45
N SER A 211 0.50 21.70 5.95
CA SER A 211 1.19 20.79 6.90
C SER A 211 0.37 20.51 8.17
N ASN A 212 -0.57 21.40 8.51
CA ASN A 212 -1.51 21.27 9.63
C ASN A 212 -2.72 20.36 9.34
N LEU A 213 -2.83 19.80 8.13
CA LEU A 213 -3.95 18.94 7.75
C LEU A 213 -3.95 17.61 8.51
N LEU A 214 -2.80 17.13 9.00
CA LEU A 214 -2.69 15.86 9.73
C LEU A 214 -2.67 16.11 11.24
N GLN A 215 -3.83 16.01 11.88
CA GLN A 215 -3.93 16.12 13.33
C GLN A 215 -3.79 14.74 13.94
N LEU A 216 -2.74 14.51 14.75
CA LEU A 216 -2.67 13.27 15.53
C LEU A 216 -3.64 13.42 16.71
N GLY A 217 -4.43 12.38 16.98
CA GLY A 217 -5.42 12.42 18.04
C GLY A 217 -4.76 12.53 19.41
N ASN A 218 -5.33 13.35 20.30
CA ASN A 218 -4.79 13.62 21.64
C ASN A 218 -4.48 12.34 22.44
N SER A 219 -5.23 11.26 22.22
CA SER A 219 -5.00 9.97 22.88
C SER A 219 -3.69 9.32 22.46
N CYS A 220 -3.35 9.29 21.16
CA CYS A 220 -2.07 8.75 20.70
C CYS A 220 -0.88 9.53 21.29
N VAL A 221 -1.01 10.87 21.38
CA VAL A 221 0.00 11.73 22.03
C VAL A 221 0.17 11.34 23.50
N GLN A 222 -0.94 11.22 24.25
CA GLN A 222 -0.91 10.86 25.66
C GLN A 222 -0.34 9.45 25.92
N LEU A 223 -0.71 8.46 25.10
CA LEU A 223 -0.20 7.09 25.20
C LEU A 223 1.32 7.02 24.98
N GLN A 224 1.83 7.79 24.02
CA GLN A 224 3.25 7.89 23.74
C GLN A 224 4.01 8.56 24.89
N GLU A 225 3.52 9.68 25.41
CA GLU A 225 4.13 10.36 26.57
C GLU A 225 4.19 9.46 27.80
N LYS A 226 3.12 8.70 28.08
CA LYS A 226 3.08 7.74 29.19
C LYS A 226 4.13 6.64 29.03
N THR A 227 4.32 6.16 27.81
CA THR A 227 5.28 5.10 27.50
C THR A 227 6.72 5.61 27.57
N ALA A 228 6.99 6.82 27.06
CA ALA A 228 8.30 7.46 27.17
C ALA A 228 8.70 7.70 28.64
N LYS A 229 7.75 8.14 29.48
CA LYS A 229 7.97 8.33 30.93
C LYS A 229 8.22 7.02 31.66
N THR A 230 7.58 5.93 31.24
CA THR A 230 7.75 4.60 31.85
C THR A 230 9.08 3.97 31.42
N GLY A 231 9.50 4.13 30.16
CA GLY A 231 10.79 3.67 29.66
C GLY A 231 12.00 4.40 30.27
N ALA A 232 11.86 5.69 30.56
CA ALA A 232 12.90 6.48 31.24
C ALA A 232 13.08 6.12 32.72
N SER A 233 12.15 5.38 33.34
CA SER A 233 12.21 5.00 34.75
C SER A 233 12.97 3.68 35.01
N LEU A 234 13.47 3.00 33.97
CA LEU A 234 14.11 1.68 34.07
C LEU A 234 15.63 1.69 33.81
N GLU A 235 16.30 2.85 33.80
CA GLU A 235 17.78 2.85 33.82
C GLU A 235 18.30 2.25 35.14
N PRO A 236 19.15 1.20 35.10
CA PRO A 236 19.84 0.73 36.29
C PRO A 236 20.82 1.80 36.74
N GLN A 237 20.66 2.30 37.97
CA GLN A 237 21.71 3.04 38.66
C GLN A 237 22.92 2.11 38.87
N GLU A 238 23.94 2.25 38.03
CA GLU A 238 25.26 1.75 38.36
C GLU A 238 25.89 2.67 39.42
N LYS A 239 26.01 2.10 40.62
CA LYS A 239 26.75 2.68 41.74
C LYS A 239 28.22 2.84 41.38
N ALA A 240 28.73 4.03 41.68
CA ALA A 240 30.15 4.31 41.80
C ALA A 240 30.84 3.30 42.73
N SER A 241 31.95 2.74 42.26
CA SER A 241 33.01 2.21 43.10
C SER A 241 34.34 2.66 42.52
N GLY A 242 35.03 3.53 43.24
CA GLY A 242 36.31 4.07 42.83
C GLY A 242 37.44 3.04 42.95
N THR A 243 38.41 3.13 42.05
CA THR A 243 39.81 2.89 42.34
C THR A 243 40.60 3.72 41.34
N GLY A 244 41.39 4.66 41.85
CA GLY A 244 42.21 5.54 41.04
C GLY A 244 43.44 4.85 40.46
N LYS A 245 43.92 5.38 39.34
CA LYS A 245 45.34 5.61 39.09
C LYS A 245 45.49 6.71 38.04
N SER A 246 46.40 7.61 38.35
CA SER A 246 46.74 8.86 37.68
C SER A 246 47.90 8.70 36.69
N PHE A 247 48.12 9.79 35.93
CA PHE A 247 49.22 10.13 35.00
C PHE A 247 49.08 9.50 33.60
N GLU A 248 49.25 10.22 32.49
CA GLU A 248 50.06 11.42 32.26
C GLU A 248 49.58 12.18 31.00
N GLU A 249 49.62 13.50 31.08
CA GLU A 249 49.41 14.46 29.99
C GLU A 249 50.78 14.91 29.45
N SER A 250 50.93 15.05 28.13
CA SER A 250 52.05 15.80 27.55
C SER A 250 51.64 16.44 26.22
N SER A 251 51.97 17.72 26.14
CA SER A 251 51.65 18.71 25.11
C SER A 251 52.75 18.83 24.04
N ASP A 252 52.34 19.12 22.79
CA ASP A 252 52.89 20.09 21.79
C ASP A 252 54.38 20.07 21.34
N PRO A 253 54.82 20.84 20.29
CA PRO A 253 54.19 21.36 19.04
C PRO A 253 55.11 21.19 17.78
N VAL A 254 54.85 21.97 16.70
CA VAL A 254 55.74 22.52 15.62
C VAL A 254 55.20 22.19 14.22
N GLU A 255 54.54 23.13 13.51
CA GLU A 255 55.05 24.26 12.68
C GLU A 255 55.43 23.82 11.24
N GLY A 256 54.92 24.52 10.23
CA GLY A 256 55.17 24.22 8.81
C GLY A 256 54.21 24.89 7.85
N GLU A 257 54.33 26.21 7.76
CA GLU A 257 53.70 27.14 6.81
C GLU A 257 54.09 26.82 5.35
N THR A 258 53.14 26.88 4.41
CA THR A 258 53.36 27.53 3.09
C THR A 258 52.04 27.81 2.37
N THR A 259 52.07 28.95 1.71
CA THR A 259 50.96 29.82 1.33
C THR A 259 50.67 29.74 -0.17
N LEU A 260 49.42 30.07 -0.53
CA LEU A 260 48.98 30.75 -1.77
C LEU A 260 49.32 30.13 -3.13
N GLU A 261 48.27 29.79 -3.90
CA GLU A 261 47.87 30.67 -5.01
C GLU A 261 46.42 30.44 -5.44
N ILE A 262 45.67 31.53 -5.41
CA ILE A 262 44.34 31.73 -5.98
C ILE A 262 44.55 32.16 -7.43
N THR A 263 43.78 31.62 -8.38
CA THR A 263 43.45 32.36 -9.60
C THR A 263 42.03 32.02 -10.04
N GLU A 264 41.09 32.90 -9.66
CA GLU A 264 39.86 33.14 -10.41
C GLU A 264 40.17 34.01 -11.63
N GLN A 265 39.65 33.64 -12.81
CA GLN A 265 39.32 34.62 -13.86
C GLN A 265 38.05 34.19 -14.62
N HIS A 266 37.09 35.11 -14.65
CA HIS A 266 35.91 35.20 -15.52
C HIS A 266 35.93 36.62 -16.11
N PRO A 267 35.12 36.99 -17.12
CA PRO A 267 34.83 36.35 -18.41
C PRO A 267 35.04 37.37 -19.57
N VAL A 268 35.33 36.93 -20.80
CA VAL A 268 35.21 37.80 -21.99
C VAL A 268 34.74 37.00 -23.22
N SER A 269 33.59 37.39 -23.77
CA SER A 269 33.21 37.18 -25.17
C SER A 269 33.03 38.57 -25.79
N PRO A 270 33.40 38.76 -27.07
CA PRO A 270 32.34 38.90 -28.06
C PRO A 270 32.71 38.37 -29.46
N SER A 271 31.74 37.79 -30.19
CA SER A 271 31.28 38.29 -31.50
C SER A 271 30.44 37.26 -32.25
N SER A 272 29.45 37.81 -32.95
CA SER A 272 28.36 37.19 -33.68
C SER A 272 28.77 36.50 -34.97
N LEU A 273 28.10 35.40 -35.32
CA LEU A 273 27.99 34.94 -36.70
C LEU A 273 26.60 34.34 -36.98
N GLY A 274 25.86 35.04 -37.84
CA GLY A 274 25.12 34.48 -38.97
C GLY A 274 24.09 33.38 -38.72
N SER A 275 22.82 33.77 -38.82
CA SER A 275 21.67 32.87 -38.97
C SER A 275 21.85 31.88 -40.13
N THR A 276 21.60 30.59 -39.89
CA THR A 276 20.92 29.65 -40.81
C THR A 276 20.74 28.30 -40.09
N LEU A 277 19.59 28.09 -39.45
CA LEU A 277 19.19 26.76 -38.95
C LEU A 277 18.33 26.08 -40.04
N PRO A 278 18.63 24.84 -40.46
CA PRO A 278 17.72 24.06 -41.27
C PRO A 278 16.52 23.65 -40.41
N ILE A 279 15.37 24.24 -40.69
CA ILE A 279 14.07 23.83 -40.13
C ILE A 279 13.66 22.53 -40.82
N THR A 280 14.16 21.40 -40.35
CA THR A 280 13.54 20.09 -40.51
C THR A 280 14.12 19.17 -39.44
N LEU A 281 13.39 18.98 -38.33
CA LEU A 281 13.40 17.74 -37.49
C LEU A 281 12.58 17.83 -36.18
N PHE A 282 11.64 18.76 -36.04
CA PHE A 282 10.75 18.82 -34.85
C PHE A 282 9.30 18.37 -35.08
N SER A 283 8.96 17.69 -36.17
CA SER A 283 7.60 17.15 -36.35
C SER A 283 7.42 15.69 -35.92
N SER A 284 8.49 14.95 -35.63
CA SER A 284 8.39 13.51 -35.32
C SER A 284 8.17 13.18 -33.83
N GLY A 285 8.62 14.05 -32.91
CA GLY A 285 8.49 13.82 -31.46
C GLY A 285 7.07 14.07 -30.91
N ILE A 286 6.35 15.05 -31.46
CA ILE A 286 4.99 15.38 -31.02
C ILE A 286 3.97 14.36 -31.54
N GLY A 287 4.16 13.84 -32.76
CA GLY A 287 3.33 12.78 -33.30
C GLY A 287 3.45 11.48 -32.50
N THR A 288 4.67 11.09 -32.12
CA THR A 288 4.90 9.91 -31.27
C THR A 288 4.33 10.09 -29.86
N LEU A 289 4.43 11.27 -29.26
CA LEU A 289 3.80 11.57 -27.96
C LEU A 289 2.27 11.50 -28.01
N LEU A 290 1.64 12.04 -29.07
CA LEU A 290 0.18 12.00 -29.26
C LEU A 290 -0.33 10.58 -29.57
N ILE A 291 0.46 9.76 -30.26
CA ILE A 291 0.17 8.35 -30.51
C ILE A 291 0.26 7.56 -29.18
N LEU A 292 1.30 7.78 -28.37
CA LEU A 292 1.42 7.18 -27.03
C LEU A 292 0.27 7.60 -26.09
N LEU A 293 -0.15 8.87 -26.16
CA LEU A 293 -1.33 9.35 -25.43
C LEU A 293 -2.64 8.75 -25.98
N SER A 294 -2.76 8.53 -27.28
CA SER A 294 -3.94 7.85 -27.82
C SER A 294 -4.00 6.40 -27.32
N PHE A 295 -2.85 5.72 -27.23
CA PHE A 295 -2.75 4.38 -26.67
C PHE A 295 -2.98 4.30 -25.16
N TYR A 296 -2.79 5.35 -24.34
CA TYR A 296 -3.19 5.24 -22.91
C TYR A 296 -4.68 4.88 -22.76
N LYS A 297 -5.53 5.28 -23.72
CA LYS A 297 -6.97 5.02 -23.72
C LYS A 297 -7.35 3.65 -24.32
N PHE A 298 -6.43 3.01 -25.07
CA PHE A 298 -6.65 1.73 -25.76
C PHE A 298 -5.71 0.58 -25.31
N THR A 299 -4.67 0.87 -24.54
CA THR A 299 -3.82 -0.09 -23.85
C THR A 299 -4.52 -0.54 -22.57
N ALA A 300 -4.36 -1.81 -22.19
CA ALA A 300 -4.93 -2.42 -20.99
C ALA A 300 -4.67 -1.63 -19.68
N LEU A 301 -3.71 -0.70 -19.68
CA LEU A 301 -3.44 0.24 -18.59
C LEU A 301 -4.62 1.21 -18.32
N GLY A 302 -5.28 1.74 -19.35
CA GLY A 302 -6.38 2.71 -19.19
C GLY A 302 -7.69 2.09 -18.70
N GLN A 303 -8.05 0.90 -19.23
CA GLN A 303 -9.17 0.13 -18.71
C GLN A 303 -8.92 -0.37 -17.28
N PHE A 304 -7.65 -0.61 -16.90
CA PHE A 304 -7.29 -1.10 -15.57
C PHE A 304 -7.33 -0.03 -14.48
N LEU A 305 -6.90 1.22 -14.75
CA LEU A 305 -7.10 2.34 -13.80
C LEU A 305 -8.60 2.52 -13.47
N ARG A 306 -9.47 2.29 -14.47
CA ARG A 306 -10.93 2.32 -14.32
C ARG A 306 -11.48 1.09 -13.56
N LEU A 307 -10.90 -0.09 -13.73
CA LEU A 307 -11.31 -1.30 -13.00
C LEU A 307 -10.82 -1.30 -11.54
N SER A 308 -9.63 -0.77 -11.27
CA SER A 308 -9.09 -0.58 -9.92
C SER A 308 -10.00 0.35 -9.10
N THR A 309 -10.45 1.47 -9.67
CA THR A 309 -11.40 2.39 -9.02
C THR A 309 -12.80 1.77 -8.84
N GLN A 310 -13.22 0.83 -9.71
CA GLN A 310 -14.50 0.14 -9.58
C GLN A 310 -14.50 -1.00 -8.55
N LYS A 311 -13.35 -1.66 -8.32
CA LYS A 311 -13.19 -2.69 -7.28
C LYS A 311 -13.17 -2.14 -5.85
N PHE A 312 -13.03 -0.81 -5.69
CA PHE A 312 -13.08 -0.09 -4.41
C PHE A 312 -14.47 0.51 -4.11
N LYS A 313 -15.55 -0.14 -4.52
CA LYS A 313 -16.96 0.30 -4.39
C LYS A 313 -17.50 0.34 -2.94
N GLY A 314 -16.68 0.74 -1.97
CA GLY A 314 -17.07 1.07 -0.59
C GLY A 314 -17.08 2.58 -0.28
N ILE A 315 -16.90 3.45 -1.28
CA ILE A 315 -16.92 4.91 -1.09
C ILE A 315 -18.23 5.47 -1.68
N PRO A 316 -19.10 6.12 -0.88
CA PRO A 316 -20.26 6.81 -1.43
C PRO A 316 -19.77 7.98 -2.30
N LYS A 317 -20.13 7.95 -3.58
CA LYS A 317 -19.91 9.06 -4.51
C LYS A 317 -20.94 10.15 -4.22
N ASN A 318 -20.58 11.14 -3.44
CA ASN A 318 -21.12 12.49 -3.60
C ASN A 318 -19.92 13.41 -3.88
N ILE A 319 -19.73 13.70 -5.16
CA ILE A 319 -18.87 14.77 -5.65
C ILE A 319 -19.80 15.64 -6.47
N ASP A 320 -19.77 16.94 -6.15
CA ASP A 320 -20.67 18.01 -6.56
C ASP A 320 -21.15 18.01 -8.02
N GLY A 321 -22.37 18.52 -8.16
CA GLY A 321 -23.18 18.41 -9.35
C GLY A 321 -22.76 19.28 -10.54
N GLU A 322 -23.06 18.74 -11.71
CA GLU A 322 -23.59 19.51 -12.83
C GLU A 322 -24.79 18.74 -13.39
N ASP A 323 -25.87 19.48 -13.61
CA ASP A 323 -27.16 18.99 -14.07
C ASP A 323 -27.05 18.34 -15.45
N TYR A 324 -27.29 17.03 -15.49
CA TYR A 324 -27.80 16.36 -16.67
C TYR A 324 -29.02 15.56 -16.24
N GLU A 325 -30.21 16.10 -16.51
CA GLU A 325 -31.47 15.37 -16.38
C GLU A 325 -31.40 14.09 -17.22
N MET A 326 -31.24 12.95 -16.55
CA MET A 326 -31.62 11.65 -17.11
C MET A 326 -32.85 11.18 -16.35
N GLN A 327 -34.00 11.28 -17.01
CA GLN A 327 -35.24 10.64 -16.58
C GLN A 327 -34.99 9.16 -16.29
N GLN A 328 -34.93 8.81 -15.02
CA GLN A 328 -34.99 7.41 -14.58
C GLN A 328 -36.45 7.06 -14.36
N HIS A 329 -36.99 6.18 -15.21
CA HIS A 329 -38.23 5.49 -14.92
C HIS A 329 -38.02 4.58 -13.71
N THR A 330 -38.65 4.97 -12.60
CA THR A 330 -38.76 4.19 -11.37
C THR A 330 -39.58 2.93 -11.64
N TYR A 331 -38.96 1.74 -11.52
CA TYR A 331 -39.71 0.50 -11.26
C TYR A 331 -39.65 0.25 -9.75
N GLY A 332 -40.71 0.65 -9.06
CA GLY A 332 -40.96 0.28 -7.67
C GLY A 332 -41.46 -1.16 -7.61
N TYR A 333 -40.84 -1.97 -6.76
CA TYR A 333 -41.39 -3.26 -6.33
C TYR A 333 -42.53 -2.98 -5.36
N ASP A 334 -43.77 -3.11 -5.83
CA ASP A 334 -44.93 -3.31 -4.96
C ASP A 334 -45.18 -4.81 -4.79
N LYS A 335 -45.43 -5.16 -3.53
CA LYS A 335 -45.63 -6.49 -3.00
C LYS A 335 -47.14 -6.75 -3.03
N GLU A 336 -47.62 -7.60 -3.94
CA GLU A 336 -49.01 -8.06 -3.88
C GLU A 336 -49.19 -9.50 -4.38
N ASN A 337 -50.16 -10.14 -3.71
CA ASN A 337 -50.48 -11.56 -3.64
C ASN A 337 -50.56 -12.30 -5.00
N SER A 338 -49.93 -13.47 -5.09
CA SER A 338 -50.14 -14.42 -6.18
C SER A 338 -51.35 -15.31 -5.92
N GLU A 339 -52.52 -14.92 -6.42
CA GLU A 339 -53.60 -15.85 -6.71
C GLU A 339 -53.45 -16.43 -8.13
N TYR A 340 -53.59 -17.74 -8.20
CA TYR A 340 -53.58 -18.59 -9.39
C TYR A 340 -54.46 -18.05 -10.52
N ASN A 341 -53.95 -17.98 -11.76
CA ASN A 341 -54.75 -18.21 -12.96
C ASN A 341 -53.90 -18.76 -14.10
N GLU A 342 -54.33 -19.92 -14.58
CA GLU A 342 -53.81 -20.75 -15.65
C GLU A 342 -54.22 -20.16 -17.00
N TYR A 343 -53.28 -19.92 -17.92
CA TYR A 343 -53.60 -19.59 -19.32
C TYR A 343 -52.77 -20.44 -20.29
N ASN A 344 -53.50 -21.23 -21.09
CA ASN A 344 -53.02 -22.04 -22.20
C ASN A 344 -52.53 -21.16 -23.37
N ILE A 345 -51.35 -21.47 -23.92
CA ILE A 345 -50.91 -20.95 -25.22
C ILE A 345 -50.54 -22.13 -26.11
N SER A 346 -51.30 -22.29 -27.20
CA SER A 346 -51.07 -23.25 -28.28
C SER A 346 -50.05 -22.69 -29.29
N TYR A 347 -49.03 -23.48 -29.62
CA TYR A 347 -48.08 -23.18 -30.70
C TYR A 347 -48.65 -23.56 -32.07
N ASN A 348 -48.60 -22.64 -33.04
CA ASN A 348 -48.65 -22.96 -34.45
C ASN A 348 -47.28 -22.66 -35.06
N SER A 349 -46.68 -23.69 -35.67
CA SER A 349 -45.44 -23.61 -36.44
C SER A 349 -45.77 -23.35 -37.92
N LEU A 350 -44.88 -22.64 -38.61
CA LEU A 350 -44.81 -22.58 -40.07
C LEU A 350 -43.50 -23.21 -40.53
#